data_AF-A0A420E4E0-F1
#
_entry.id   AF-A0A420E4E0-F1
#
_cell.length_a   1.000
_cell.length_b   1.000
_cell.length_c   1.000
_cell.angle_alpha   90.00
_cell.angle_beta   90.00
_cell.angle_gamma   90.00
#
_symmetry.space_group_name_H-M   'P 1'
#
loop_
_entity.id
_entity.type
_entity.pdbx_description
1 polymer ?
#
loop_
_entity_poly.entity_id
_entity_poly.type
_entity_poly.pdbx_seq_one_letter_code
_entity_poly.pdbx_strand_id
1 'polypeptide(L)'
;METPKRLEQALIKLYNAFHNDELNPECCSACAVGNILDNRDSWKHLTNGHGSLELSYVGRVHQNLGRKFNGYSPLELLQIEKVFLEACGFTVPLCHYNPKPQNPTNKEILFNGLCLVVKHLCELENIPNVMDYAKVFEYEQDNPVYKFDVIYE
;
A
#
# COMPACT_ATOMS: atom_id res chain seq x y z
N MET A 1 19.61 2.27 -8.05
CA MET A 1 18.75 1.08 -8.01
C MET A 1 17.66 1.29 -9.04
N GLU A 2 17.47 0.39 -9.99
CA GLU A 2 16.35 0.51 -10.93
C GLU A 2 15.09 -0.03 -10.24
N THR A 3 14.17 0.87 -9.92
CA THR A 3 12.88 0.50 -9.32
C THR A 3 11.97 -0.09 -10.41
N PRO A 4 11.30 -1.23 -10.18
CA PRO A 4 10.35 -1.77 -11.15
C PRO A 4 9.26 -0.75 -11.50
N LYS A 5 8.93 -0.63 -12.78
CA LYS A 5 7.96 0.37 -13.27
C LYS A 5 6.61 0.32 -12.54
N ARG A 6 6.08 -0.86 -12.23
CA ARG A 6 4.80 -0.99 -11.49
C ARG A 6 4.90 -0.43 -10.07
N LEU A 7 6.02 -0.67 -9.38
CA LEU A 7 6.28 -0.13 -8.06
C LEU A 7 6.39 1.40 -8.10
N GLU A 8 7.22 1.94 -9.00
CA GLU A 8 7.37 3.39 -9.17
C GLU A 8 6.03 4.09 -9.43
N GLN A 9 5.21 3.53 -10.33
CA GLN A 9 3.88 4.06 -10.62
C GLN A 9 2.95 3.99 -9.41
N ALA A 10 2.98 2.92 -8.63
CA ALA A 10 2.19 2.80 -7.41
C ALA A 10 2.61 3.83 -6.36
N LEU A 11 3.92 4.02 -6.15
CA LEU A 11 4.45 5.00 -5.19
C LEU A 11 4.04 6.42 -5.56
N ILE A 12 4.21 6.83 -6.83
CA ILE A 12 3.80 8.15 -7.31
C ILE A 12 2.31 8.40 -7.03
N LYS A 13 1.45 7.43 -7.34
CA LYS A 13 0.00 7.54 -7.13
C LYS A 13 -0.36 7.67 -5.65
N LEU A 14 0.25 6.84 -4.79
CA LEU A 14 -0.02 6.86 -3.36
C LEU A 14 0.50 8.13 -2.69
N TYR A 15 1.68 8.62 -3.07
CA TYR A 15 2.25 9.86 -2.52
C TYR A 15 1.41 11.06 -2.93
N ASN A 16 1.02 11.15 -4.20
CA ASN A 16 0.11 12.21 -4.66
C ASN A 16 -1.22 12.16 -3.91
N ALA A 17 -1.83 10.98 -3.77
CA ALA A 17 -3.09 10.83 -3.05
C ALA A 17 -2.99 11.25 -1.58
N PHE A 18 -1.89 10.91 -0.90
CA PHE A 18 -1.64 11.35 0.47
C PHE A 18 -1.46 12.87 0.57
N HIS A 19 -0.63 13.46 -0.30
CA HIS A 19 -0.35 14.90 -0.27
C HIS A 19 -1.55 15.77 -0.67
N ASN A 20 -2.44 15.24 -1.51
CA ASN A 20 -3.66 15.93 -1.96
C ASN A 20 -4.88 15.68 -1.05
N ASP A 21 -4.72 15.00 0.09
CA ASP A 21 -5.82 14.62 0.99
C ASP A 21 -6.90 13.74 0.31
N GLU A 22 -6.48 12.92 -0.66
CA GLU A 22 -7.33 12.01 -1.44
C GLU A 22 -7.26 10.54 -0.98
N LEU A 23 -6.33 10.20 -0.08
CA LEU A 23 -6.20 8.84 0.46
C LEU A 23 -7.24 8.58 1.56
N ASN A 24 -8.14 7.62 1.35
CA ASN A 24 -9.27 7.35 2.26
C ASN A 24 -9.58 5.84 2.41
N PRO A 25 -9.40 5.25 3.61
CA PRO A 25 -9.68 3.82 3.87
C PRO A 25 -11.16 3.44 3.81
N GLU A 26 -12.08 4.40 3.93
CA GLU A 26 -13.53 4.12 3.87
C GLU A 26 -14.09 4.15 2.43
N CYS A 27 -13.25 4.39 1.41
CA CYS A 27 -13.70 4.56 0.03
C CYS A 27 -12.94 3.65 -0.95
N CYS A 28 -13.64 2.72 -1.60
CA CYS A 28 -13.01 1.73 -2.50
C CYS A 28 -12.27 2.34 -3.71
N SER A 29 -12.62 3.55 -4.15
CA SER A 29 -11.89 4.28 -5.20
C SER A 29 -10.76 5.17 -4.68
N ALA A 30 -10.68 5.40 -3.38
CA ALA A 30 -9.72 6.32 -2.77
C ALA A 30 -8.85 5.67 -1.68
N CYS A 31 -9.04 4.38 -1.39
CA CYS A 31 -8.12 3.56 -0.60
C CYS A 31 -6.78 3.36 -1.34
N ALA A 32 -5.83 2.67 -0.71
CA ALA A 32 -4.54 2.39 -1.33
C ALA A 32 -4.69 1.68 -2.69
N VAL A 33 -5.53 0.63 -2.76
CA VAL A 33 -5.77 -0.09 -4.01
C VAL A 33 -6.51 0.77 -5.03
N GLY A 34 -7.52 1.52 -4.60
CA GLY A 34 -8.26 2.44 -5.46
C GLY A 34 -7.35 3.44 -6.17
N ASN A 35 -6.43 4.07 -5.43
CA ASN A 35 -5.44 4.99 -5.99
C ASN A 35 -4.46 4.30 -6.95
N ILE A 36 -3.92 3.12 -6.58
CA ILE A 36 -3.05 2.33 -7.48
C ILE A 36 -3.77 2.04 -8.81
N LEU A 37 -5.08 1.80 -8.77
CA LEU A 37 -5.93 1.44 -9.91
C LEU A 37 -6.67 2.64 -10.55
N ASP A 38 -6.09 3.84 -10.45
CA ASP A 38 -6.59 5.05 -11.14
C ASP A 38 -8.00 5.45 -10.67
N ASN A 39 -8.19 5.42 -9.35
CA ASN A 39 -9.41 5.75 -8.64
C ASN A 39 -10.63 4.90 -9.07
N ARG A 40 -10.40 3.66 -9.45
CA ARG A 40 -11.45 2.69 -9.79
C ARG A 40 -11.74 1.77 -8.63
N ASP A 41 -13.01 1.44 -8.44
CA ASP A 41 -13.47 0.54 -7.38
C ASP A 41 -13.76 -0.88 -7.88
N SER A 42 -13.57 -1.17 -9.18
CA SER A 42 -13.93 -2.46 -9.79
C SER A 42 -13.18 -3.65 -9.20
N TRP A 43 -12.03 -3.42 -8.56
CA TRP A 43 -11.27 -4.42 -7.83
C TRP A 43 -12.05 -5.00 -6.64
N LYS A 44 -13.05 -4.29 -6.10
CA LYS A 44 -13.91 -4.80 -5.01
C LYS A 44 -14.63 -6.09 -5.40
N HIS A 45 -14.86 -6.31 -6.70
CA HIS A 45 -15.46 -7.54 -7.21
C HIS A 45 -14.49 -8.73 -7.23
N LEU A 46 -13.19 -8.53 -6.99
CA LEU A 46 -12.20 -9.59 -6.88
C LEU A 46 -12.21 -10.28 -5.51
N THR A 47 -12.88 -9.70 -4.51
CA THR A 47 -12.98 -10.24 -3.15
C THR A 47 -14.41 -10.52 -2.75
N ASN A 48 -14.59 -11.48 -1.83
CA ASN A 48 -15.88 -11.74 -1.18
C ASN A 48 -16.20 -10.72 -0.07
N GLY A 49 -15.21 -9.93 0.37
CA GLY A 49 -15.41 -8.90 1.40
C GLY A 49 -14.27 -7.90 1.42
N HIS A 50 -14.58 -6.64 1.71
CA HIS A 50 -13.58 -5.57 1.77
C HIS A 50 -12.56 -5.87 2.89
N GLY A 51 -11.27 -5.91 2.56
CA GLY A 51 -10.20 -6.33 3.47
C GLY A 51 -10.05 -7.84 3.67
N SER A 52 -10.86 -8.67 2.99
CA SER A 52 -10.66 -10.12 2.94
C SER A 52 -9.56 -10.49 1.94
N LEU A 53 -8.79 -11.54 2.24
CA LEU A 53 -7.89 -12.19 1.29
C LEU A 53 -8.59 -13.29 0.48
N GLU A 54 -9.87 -13.55 0.77
CA GLU A 54 -10.66 -14.54 0.05
C GLU A 54 -11.14 -13.97 -1.29
N LEU A 55 -10.54 -14.48 -2.36
CA LEU A 55 -10.95 -14.14 -3.72
C LEU A 55 -12.39 -14.58 -3.99
N SER A 56 -13.16 -13.69 -4.61
CA SER A 56 -14.46 -14.03 -5.18
C SER A 56 -14.34 -15.02 -6.33
N TYR A 57 -15.46 -15.49 -6.86
CA TYR A 57 -15.45 -16.29 -8.10
C TYR A 57 -14.72 -15.55 -9.24
N VAL A 58 -15.05 -14.27 -9.46
CA VAL A 58 -14.40 -13.43 -10.48
C VAL A 58 -12.92 -13.23 -10.16
N GLY A 59 -12.58 -13.02 -8.89
CA GLY A 59 -11.20 -12.92 -8.42
C GLY A 59 -10.38 -14.17 -8.73
N ARG A 60 -10.91 -15.36 -8.43
CA ARG A 60 -10.25 -16.65 -8.71
C ARG A 60 -10.05 -16.89 -10.19
N VAL A 61 -11.03 -16.56 -11.03
CA VAL A 61 -10.89 -16.67 -12.48
C VAL A 61 -9.75 -15.78 -12.98
N HIS A 62 -9.71 -14.51 -12.57
CA HIS A 62 -8.63 -13.60 -12.98
C HIS A 62 -7.27 -14.00 -12.42
N GLN A 63 -7.22 -14.50 -11.20
CA GLN A 63 -6.00 -15.00 -10.57
C GLN A 63 -5.43 -16.19 -11.35
N ASN A 64 -6.28 -17.19 -11.65
CA ASN A 64 -5.87 -18.41 -12.34
C ASN A 64 -5.46 -18.17 -13.79
N LEU A 65 -6.04 -17.16 -14.45
CA LEU A 65 -5.64 -16.73 -15.79
C LEU A 65 -4.36 -15.88 -15.79
N GLY A 66 -3.77 -15.57 -14.63
CA GLY A 66 -2.60 -14.70 -14.52
C GLY A 66 -2.88 -13.25 -14.89
N ARG A 67 -4.15 -12.80 -14.84
CA ARG A 67 -4.49 -11.42 -15.16
C ARG A 67 -3.90 -10.47 -14.12
N LYS A 68 -3.35 -9.37 -14.58
CA LYS A 68 -2.81 -8.28 -13.75
C LYS A 68 -3.58 -6.98 -13.97
N PHE A 69 -3.66 -6.16 -12.95
CA PHE A 69 -4.29 -4.84 -12.91
C PHE A 69 -3.20 -3.86 -12.46
N ASN A 70 -2.77 -2.98 -13.36
CA ASN A 70 -1.58 -2.12 -13.15
C ASN A 70 -0.35 -2.89 -12.64
N GLY A 71 -0.18 -4.14 -13.10
CA GLY A 71 0.93 -5.02 -12.71
C GLY A 71 0.68 -5.91 -11.50
N TYR A 72 -0.45 -5.79 -10.80
CA TYR A 72 -0.78 -6.58 -9.60
C TYR A 72 -1.86 -7.63 -9.89
N SER A 73 -1.68 -8.84 -9.38
CA SER A 73 -2.69 -9.91 -9.42
C SER A 73 -3.82 -9.60 -8.45
N PRO A 74 -4.99 -10.24 -8.63
CA PRO A 74 -6.07 -10.13 -7.66
C PRO A 74 -5.61 -10.35 -6.21
N LEU A 75 -4.81 -11.39 -5.93
CA LEU A 75 -4.36 -11.65 -4.57
C LEU A 75 -3.42 -10.57 -4.03
N GLU A 76 -2.48 -10.07 -4.84
CA GLU A 76 -1.61 -8.94 -4.46
C GLU A 76 -2.44 -7.70 -4.10
N LEU A 77 -3.49 -7.39 -4.87
CA LEU A 77 -4.40 -6.27 -4.55
C LEU A 77 -5.11 -6.46 -3.21
N LEU A 78 -5.59 -7.67 -2.90
CA LEU A 78 -6.24 -7.93 -1.62
C LEU A 78 -5.29 -7.80 -0.44
N GLN A 79 -4.03 -8.22 -0.61
CA GLN A 79 -2.98 -8.06 0.41
C GLN A 79 -2.68 -6.58 0.66
N ILE A 80 -2.52 -5.78 -0.40
CA ILE A 80 -2.30 -4.32 -0.28
C ILE A 80 -3.46 -3.67 0.48
N GLU A 81 -4.70 -3.98 0.11
CA GLU A 81 -5.87 -3.38 0.79
C GLU A 81 -5.95 -3.79 2.26
N LYS A 82 -5.72 -5.07 2.53
CA LYS A 82 -5.73 -5.58 3.90
C LYS A 82 -4.69 -4.86 4.77
N VAL A 83 -3.45 -4.74 4.29
CA VAL A 83 -2.38 -4.02 4.99
C VAL A 83 -2.78 -2.57 5.25
N PHE A 84 -3.35 -1.88 4.26
CA PHE A 84 -3.78 -0.49 4.41
C PHE A 84 -4.87 -0.33 5.48
N LEU A 85 -5.92 -1.16 5.42
CA LEU A 85 -7.04 -1.10 6.37
C LEU A 85 -6.60 -1.43 7.80
N GLU A 86 -5.79 -2.49 7.99
CA GLU A 86 -5.26 -2.86 9.31
C GLU A 86 -4.39 -1.74 9.89
N ALA A 87 -3.54 -1.12 9.05
CA ALA A 87 -2.71 0.01 9.45
C ALA A 87 -3.51 1.26 9.82
N CYS A 88 -4.68 1.45 9.19
CA CYS A 88 -5.63 2.49 9.55
C CYS A 88 -6.52 2.14 10.76
N GLY A 89 -6.29 0.99 11.41
CA GLY A 89 -6.98 0.57 12.63
C GLY A 89 -8.30 -0.16 12.40
N PHE A 90 -8.62 -0.56 11.16
CA PHE A 90 -9.82 -1.35 10.88
C PHE A 90 -9.62 -2.81 11.26
N THR A 91 -10.68 -3.41 11.81
CA THR A 91 -10.78 -4.88 11.88
C THR A 91 -11.29 -5.40 10.54
N VAL A 92 -10.52 -6.28 9.90
CA VAL A 92 -10.82 -6.84 8.59
C VAL A 92 -11.07 -8.36 8.64
N PRO A 93 -11.91 -8.92 7.73
CA PRO A 93 -12.69 -8.22 6.72
C PRO A 93 -13.74 -7.29 7.34
N LEU A 94 -14.04 -6.19 6.65
CA LEU A 94 -14.97 -5.19 7.14
C LEU A 94 -16.35 -5.83 7.33
N CYS A 95 -16.92 -5.65 8.51
CA CYS A 95 -18.23 -6.13 8.87
C CYS A 95 -18.97 -5.00 9.60
N HIS A 96 -20.29 -4.91 9.42
CA HIS A 96 -21.10 -3.86 10.06
C HIS A 96 -21.04 -3.90 11.60
N TYR A 97 -20.70 -5.06 12.16
CA TYR A 97 -20.52 -5.25 13.61
C TYR A 97 -19.12 -4.88 14.11
N ASN A 98 -18.15 -4.66 13.23
CA ASN A 98 -16.81 -4.28 13.64
C ASN A 98 -16.82 -2.82 14.13
N PRO A 99 -16.13 -2.52 15.24
CA PRO A 99 -15.98 -1.13 15.67
C PRO A 99 -15.22 -0.36 14.59
N LYS A 100 -15.71 0.84 14.26
CA LYS A 100 -14.96 1.75 13.41
C LYS A 100 -13.82 2.37 14.20
N PRO A 101 -12.61 2.50 13.62
CA PRO A 101 -11.55 3.29 14.23
C PRO A 101 -11.99 4.74 14.38
N GLN A 102 -11.44 5.43 15.39
CA GLN A 102 -11.67 6.87 15.56
C GLN A 102 -10.83 7.65 14.54
N ASN A 103 -11.45 8.57 13.81
CA ASN A 103 -10.80 9.44 12.83
C ASN A 103 -9.91 8.68 11.82
N PRO A 104 -10.47 7.76 11.02
CA PRO A 104 -9.69 6.93 10.07
C PRO A 104 -8.95 7.73 9.00
N THR A 105 -9.32 9.00 8.79
CA THR A 105 -8.70 9.94 7.85
C THR A 105 -7.71 10.90 8.53
N ASN A 106 -7.36 10.67 9.80
CA ASN A 106 -6.31 11.43 10.46
C ASN A 106 -4.97 11.28 9.69
N LYS A 107 -4.26 12.39 9.47
CA LYS A 107 -3.04 12.40 8.64
C LYS A 107 -1.94 11.46 9.17
N GLU A 108 -1.77 11.32 10.48
CA GLU A 108 -0.76 10.42 11.06
C GLU A 108 -1.13 8.95 10.81
N ILE A 109 -2.43 8.61 10.97
CA ILE A 109 -2.95 7.26 10.68
C ILE A 109 -2.79 6.93 9.19
N LEU A 110 -3.15 7.86 8.31
CA LEU A 110 -2.99 7.70 6.86
C LEU A 110 -1.52 7.57 6.46
N PHE A 111 -0.63 8.34 7.08
CA PHE A 111 0.81 8.27 6.84
C PHE A 111 1.39 6.92 7.27
N ASN A 112 0.99 6.41 8.44
CA ASN A 112 1.37 5.07 8.88
C ASN A 112 0.85 3.99 7.93
N GLY A 113 -0.41 4.12 7.49
CA GLY A 113 -1.00 3.27 6.46
C GLY A 113 -0.22 3.27 5.16
N LEU A 114 0.16 4.45 4.68
CA LEU A 114 1.00 4.63 3.50
C LEU A 114 2.36 3.94 3.69
N CYS A 115 3.06 4.16 4.80
CA CYS A 115 4.36 3.55 5.08
C CYS A 115 4.31 2.02 5.07
N LEU A 116 3.29 1.42 5.67
CA LEU A 116 3.12 -0.04 5.68
C LEU A 116 2.77 -0.60 4.31
N VAL A 117 1.95 0.11 3.52
CA VAL A 117 1.68 -0.27 2.13
C VAL A 117 2.96 -0.19 1.29
N VAL A 118 3.74 0.89 1.40
CA VAL A 118 5.00 1.06 0.65
C VAL A 118 5.98 -0.06 0.99
N LYS A 119 6.13 -0.38 2.29
CA LYS A 119 6.94 -1.51 2.74
C LYS A 119 6.48 -2.82 2.08
N HIS A 120 5.17 -3.09 2.09
CA HIS A 120 4.61 -4.29 1.49
C HIS A 120 4.83 -4.34 -0.05
N LEU A 121 4.68 -3.21 -0.74
CA LEU A 121 4.94 -3.12 -2.18
C LEU A 121 6.42 -3.40 -2.49
N CYS A 122 7.36 -2.95 -1.67
CA CYS A 122 8.78 -3.29 -1.81
C CYS A 122 9.05 -4.79 -1.59
N GLU A 123 8.37 -5.42 -0.62
CA GLU A 123 8.47 -6.86 -0.36
C GLU A 123 8.00 -7.70 -1.56
N LEU A 124 6.93 -7.28 -2.25
CA LEU A 124 6.46 -7.93 -3.48
C LEU A 124 7.49 -7.94 -4.61
N GLU A 125 8.41 -6.96 -4.62
CA GLU A 125 9.51 -6.87 -5.60
C GLU A 125 10.83 -7.45 -5.07
N ASN A 126 10.88 -7.94 -3.83
CA ASN A 126 12.12 -8.33 -3.14
C ASN A 126 13.15 -7.20 -3.09
N ILE A 127 12.69 -5.97 -2.83
CA ILE A 127 13.50 -4.75 -2.74
C ILE A 127 13.46 -4.23 -1.30
N PRO A 128 14.56 -3.64 -0.77
CA PRO A 128 14.54 -2.97 0.52
C PRO A 128 13.45 -1.88 0.60
N ASN A 129 12.79 -1.74 1.75
CA ASN A 129 11.82 -0.68 1.97
C ASN A 129 12.44 0.69 1.67
N VAL A 130 11.89 1.39 0.67
CA VAL A 130 12.38 2.70 0.22
C VAL A 130 12.13 3.82 1.23
N MET A 131 11.24 3.60 2.19
CA MET A 131 10.95 4.54 3.29
C MET A 131 11.78 4.25 4.55
N ASP A 132 12.66 3.24 4.54
CA ASP A 132 13.52 2.91 5.67
C ASP A 132 14.79 3.76 5.66
N TYR A 133 14.64 5.02 6.07
CA TYR A 133 15.76 5.95 6.22
C TYR A 133 16.64 5.64 7.43
N ALA A 134 16.24 4.72 8.33
CA ALA A 134 17.09 4.35 9.46
C ALA A 134 18.41 3.72 8.99
N LYS A 135 18.38 3.01 7.86
CA LYS A 135 19.57 2.45 7.20
C LYS A 135 20.64 3.48 6.91
N VAL A 136 20.21 4.71 6.60
CA VAL A 136 21.10 5.83 6.31
C VAL A 136 22.01 6.18 7.50
N PHE A 137 21.57 5.85 8.72
CA PHE A 137 22.26 6.14 9.97
C PHE A 137 22.92 4.89 10.58
N GLU A 138 23.09 3.81 9.82
CA GLU A 138 23.81 2.62 10.29
C GLU A 138 25.31 2.88 10.45
N TYR A 139 25.92 2.25 11.46
CA TYR A 139 27.35 2.33 11.77
C TYR A 139 27.99 0.94 11.76
N GLU A 140 29.16 0.82 11.15
CA GLU A 140 30.04 -0.34 11.24
C GLU A 140 31.40 0.10 11.80
N GLN A 141 31.84 -0.52 12.90
CA GLN A 141 33.14 -0.20 13.55
C GLN A 141 33.32 1.31 13.78
N ASP A 142 32.32 1.94 14.39
CA ASP A 142 32.24 3.39 14.65
C ASP A 142 32.31 4.31 13.41
N ASN A 143 32.16 3.76 12.20
CA ASN A 143 32.10 4.51 10.96
C ASN A 143 30.70 4.43 10.35
N PRO A 144 30.12 5.56 9.89
CA PRO A 144 28.83 5.53 9.22
C PRO A 144 28.95 4.75 7.90
N VAL A 145 28.01 3.82 7.69
CA VAL A 145 27.92 2.99 6.48
C VAL A 145 27.65 3.87 5.25
N TYR A 146 26.80 4.89 5.41
CA TYR A 146 26.48 5.86 4.38
C TYR A 146 27.08 7.23 4.73
N LYS A 147 27.91 7.77 3.83
CA LYS A 147 28.48 9.12 3.96
C LYS A 147 27.83 10.02 2.91
N PHE A 148 27.22 11.11 3.37
CA PHE A 148 26.69 12.15 2.49
C PHE A 148 27.67 13.32 2.50
N ASP A 149 28.02 13.79 1.30
CA ASP A 149 28.61 15.11 1.19
C ASP A 149 27.54 16.15 1.52
N VAL A 150 27.95 17.23 2.19
CA VAL A 150 27.05 18.29 2.67
C VAL A 150 26.19 18.80 1.52
N ILE A 151 24.87 18.74 1.68
CA ILE A 151 23.94 19.49 0.82
C ILE A 151 23.98 20.94 1.33
N TYR A 152 24.85 21.74 0.72
CA TYR A 152 24.77 23.19 0.87
C TYR A 152 23.65 23.71 -0.04
N GLU A 153 22.73 24.49 0.53
CA GLU A 153 21.96 25.52 -0.17
C GLU A 153 22.39 26.90 0.35
#